data_AF-A0A955QIU0-F1
#
_entry.id   AF-A0A955QIU0-F1
#
_cell.length_a   1.000
_cell.length_b   1.000
_cell.length_c   1.000
_cell.angle_alpha   90.00
_cell.angle_beta   90.00
_cell.angle_gamma   90.00
#
_symmetry.space_group_name_H-M   'P 1'
#
loop_
_entity.id
_entity.type
_entity.pdbx_description
1 polymer ?
#
loop_
_entity_poly.entity_id
_entity_poly.type
_entity_poly.pdbx_seq_one_letter_code
_entity_poly.pdbx_strand_id
1 'polypeptide(L)'
;AENFTVRKISFGVGVERIFPLHSPNVAGIEVIKKGQVRRAKLYYLRDKKGKAAKIAERDFTRTSKTVANTDKKEESAVEEPNTSEESE
;
A
#
# COMPACT_ATOMS: atom_id res chain seq x y z
N ALA A 1 10.19 17.82 -13.92
CA ALA A 1 8.96 17.17 -14.42
C ALA A 1 8.90 15.77 -13.86
N GLU A 2 7.83 15.45 -13.14
CA GLU A 2 7.66 14.15 -12.49
C GLU A 2 6.94 13.19 -13.42
N ASN A 3 7.58 12.04 -13.67
CA ASN A 3 7.17 11.06 -14.67
C ASN A 3 7.15 9.68 -14.04
N PHE A 4 6.31 8.79 -14.57
CA PHE A 4 6.31 7.37 -14.23
C PHE A 4 6.48 6.51 -15.47
N THR A 5 7.07 5.34 -15.29
CA THR A 5 7.33 4.38 -16.37
C THR A 5 6.48 3.15 -16.18
N VAL A 6 5.76 2.75 -17.23
CA VAL A 6 4.96 1.53 -17.27
C VAL A 6 5.64 0.54 -18.20
N ARG A 7 5.85 -0.69 -17.70
CA ARG A 7 6.33 -1.82 -18.50
C ARG A 7 5.23 -2.85 -18.68
N LYS A 8 4.92 -3.21 -19.93
CA LYS A 8 3.96 -4.25 -20.29
C LYS A 8 4.55 -5.13 -21.39
N ILE A 9 4.29 -6.43 -21.31
CA ILE A 9 4.52 -7.32 -22.45
C ILE A 9 3.22 -7.34 -23.25
N SER A 10 3.27 -6.91 -24.51
CA SER A 10 2.13 -6.91 -25.43
C SER A 10 2.50 -7.73 -26.64
N PHE A 11 1.68 -8.75 -26.98
CA PHE A 11 1.93 -9.62 -28.14
C PHE A 11 3.36 -10.19 -28.20
N GLY A 12 3.91 -10.59 -27.05
CA GLY A 12 5.28 -11.13 -26.95
C GLY A 12 6.41 -10.10 -26.96
N VAL A 13 6.11 -8.81 -27.22
CA VAL A 13 7.10 -7.72 -27.23
C VAL A 13 7.04 -6.93 -25.93
N GLY A 14 8.21 -6.65 -25.35
CA GLY A 14 8.33 -5.80 -24.17
C GLY A 14 8.20 -4.33 -24.54
N VAL A 15 7.15 -3.67 -24.07
CA VAL A 15 6.88 -2.25 -24.30
C VAL A 15 7.08 -1.48 -23.01
N GLU A 16 7.88 -0.42 -23.07
CA GLU A 16 8.05 0.55 -22.00
C GLU A 16 7.52 1.91 -22.45
N ARG A 17 6.69 2.54 -21.63
CA ARG A 17 6.16 3.89 -21.88
C ARG A 17 6.39 4.78 -20.68
N ILE A 18 6.75 6.03 -20.96
CA ILE A 18 6.95 7.07 -19.95
C ILE A 18 5.78 8.02 -20.05
N PHE A 19 5.13 8.28 -18.93
CA PHE A 19 4.00 9.20 -18.83
C PHE A 19 4.34 10.33 -17.85
N PRO A 20 4.08 11.59 -18.21
CA PRO A 20 4.09 12.70 -17.26
C PRO A 20 2.90 12.58 -16.31
N LEU A 21 3.10 12.88 -15.02
CA LEU A 21 2.02 12.79 -14.01
C LEU A 21 0.86 13.76 -14.28
N HIS A 22 1.15 14.96 -14.79
CA HIS A 22 0.15 16.01 -15.03
C HIS A 22 -0.19 16.18 -16.52
N SER A 23 -0.14 15.09 -17.29
CA SER A 23 -0.46 15.13 -18.73
C SER A 23 -1.97 15.16 -18.97
N PRO A 24 -2.50 16.03 -19.85
CA PRO A 24 -3.93 16.03 -20.20
C PRO A 24 -4.35 14.78 -20.97
N ASN A 25 -3.40 14.04 -21.54
CA ASN A 25 -3.67 12.82 -22.30
C ASN A 25 -3.94 11.59 -21.41
N VAL A 26 -3.79 11.72 -20.09
CA VAL A 26 -4.03 10.64 -19.11
C VAL A 26 -5.28 11.01 -18.31
N ALA A 27 -6.36 10.23 -18.49
CA ALA A 27 -7.62 10.48 -17.80
C ALA A 27 -7.54 10.25 -16.28
N GLY A 28 -6.78 9.23 -15.85
CA GLY A 28 -6.62 8.88 -14.44
C GLY A 28 -5.77 7.63 -14.25
N ILE A 29 -5.39 7.37 -13.00
CA ILE A 29 -4.59 6.20 -12.60
C ILE A 29 -5.30 5.51 -11.45
N GLU A 30 -5.70 4.26 -11.67
CA GLU A 30 -6.30 3.41 -10.65
C GLU A 30 -5.30 2.34 -10.19
N VAL A 31 -5.18 2.15 -8.88
CA VAL A 31 -4.29 1.14 -8.30
C VAL A 31 -5.04 -0.18 -8.18
N ILE A 32 -4.81 -1.08 -9.14
CA ILE A 32 -5.45 -2.40 -9.13
C ILE A 32 -4.80 -3.32 -8.08
N LYS A 33 -3.46 -3.33 -8.00
CA LYS A 33 -2.68 -4.18 -7.09
C LYS A 33 -1.43 -3.47 -6.59
N LYS A 34 -1.05 -3.72 -5.34
CA LYS A 34 0.18 -3.20 -4.73
C LYS A 34 1.24 -4.31 -4.68
N GLY A 35 2.35 -4.12 -5.40
CA GLY A 35 3.48 -5.05 -5.37
C GLY A 35 4.48 -4.70 -4.27
N GLN A 36 5.04 -5.70 -3.58
CA GLN A 36 6.17 -5.52 -2.68
C GLN A 36 7.48 -5.51 -3.46
N VAL A 37 8.15 -4.35 -3.44
CA VAL A 37 9.47 -4.18 -4.06
C VAL A 37 10.48 -3.61 -3.06
N ARG A 38 11.75 -3.94 -3.25
CA ARG A 38 12.86 -3.44 -2.41
C ARG A 38 13.60 -2.25 -3.03
N ARG A 39 13.50 -2.08 -4.36
CA ARG A 39 14.20 -1.04 -5.12
C ARG A 39 13.19 -0.11 -5.75
N ALA A 40 13.48 1.19 -5.76
CA ALA A 40 12.62 2.20 -6.42
C ALA A 40 12.63 2.04 -7.95
N LYS A 41 13.79 1.74 -8.54
CA LYS A 41 13.92 1.49 -9.99
C LYS A 41 13.85 -0.01 -10.28
N LEU A 42 12.84 -0.41 -11.05
CA LEU A 42 12.53 -1.82 -11.35
C LEU A 42 13.16 -2.33 -12.66
N TYR A 43 14.32 -1.77 -13.07
CA TYR A 43 14.98 -2.14 -14.32
C TYR A 43 15.35 -3.63 -14.41
N TYR A 44 15.57 -4.28 -13.25
CA TYR A 44 15.82 -5.72 -13.19
C TYR A 44 14.67 -6.58 -13.72
N LEU A 45 13.47 -6.02 -13.90
CA LEU A 45 12.35 -6.72 -14.53
C LEU A 45 12.50 -6.86 -16.04
N ARG A 46 13.42 -6.12 -16.67
CA ARG A 46 13.70 -6.22 -18.12
C ARG A 46 14.21 -7.59 -18.51
N ASP A 47 15.14 -8.12 -17.71
CA ASP A 47 15.82 -9.39 -17.97
C ASP A 47 15.00 -10.60 -17.45
N LYS A 48 14.01 -10.34 -16.59
CA LYS A 48 13.15 -11.39 -16.03
C LYS A 48 11.96 -11.69 -16.93
N LYS A 49 11.62 -12.97 -17.06
CA LYS A 49 10.46 -13.47 -17.82
C LYS A 49 9.64 -14.47 -17.00
N GLY A 50 8.39 -14.67 -17.39
CA GLY A 50 7.48 -15.64 -16.77
C GLY A 50 7.25 -15.39 -15.27
N LYS A 51 7.25 -16.47 -14.48
CA LYS A 51 6.99 -16.42 -13.02
C LYS A 51 8.00 -15.54 -12.26
N ALA A 52 9.25 -15.46 -12.74
CA ALA A 52 10.30 -14.67 -12.10
C ALA A 52 10.09 -13.15 -12.24
N ALA A 53 9.34 -12.70 -13.26
CA ALA A 53 9.01 -11.29 -13.45
C ALA A 53 7.80 -10.85 -12.60
N LYS A 54 7.04 -11.80 -12.03
CA LYS A 54 5.88 -11.49 -11.20
C LYS A 54 6.34 -10.97 -9.84
N ILE A 55 5.85 -9.80 -9.48
CA ILE A 55 6.10 -9.19 -8.18
C ILE A 55 5.12 -9.78 -7.17
N ALA A 56 5.60 -10.10 -5.96
CA ALA A 56 4.76 -10.55 -4.87
C ALA A 56 3.80 -9.42 -4.42
N GLU A 57 2.58 -9.78 -4.07
CA GLU A 57 1.58 -8.82 -3.62
C GLU A 57 1.87 -8.37 -2.19
N ARG A 58 1.60 -7.10 -1.90
CA ARG A 58 1.67 -6.55 -0.54
C ARG A 58 0.24 -6.49 0.01
N ASP A 59 -0.14 -7.53 0.73
CA ASP A 59 -1.41 -7.54 1.45
C ASP A 59 -1.36 -6.50 2.58
N PHE A 60 -2.25 -5.51 2.53
CA PHE A 60 -2.32 -4.40 3.47
C PHE A 60 -2.95 -4.81 4.83
N THR A 61 -2.94 -6.09 5.19
CA THR A 61 -3.65 -6.63 6.37
C THR A 61 -3.08 -6.18 7.72
N ARG A 62 -2.06 -5.30 7.76
CA ARG A 62 -1.47 -4.80 9.01
C ARG A 62 -2.17 -3.57 9.60
N THR A 63 -2.84 -2.75 8.79
CA THR A 63 -3.41 -1.49 9.31
C THR A 63 -4.77 -1.70 9.97
N SER A 64 -5.58 -2.64 9.48
CA SER A 64 -6.89 -2.94 10.07
C SER A 64 -6.83 -3.57 11.46
N LYS A 65 -5.71 -4.23 11.83
CA LYS A 65 -5.55 -4.88 13.14
C LYS A 65 -5.20 -3.91 14.27
N THR A 66 -4.62 -2.75 13.94
CA THR A 66 -4.18 -1.77 14.94
C THR A 66 -5.33 -0.85 15.36
N VAL A 67 -6.21 -0.49 14.41
CA VAL A 67 -7.39 0.35 14.67
C VAL A 67 -8.49 -0.42 15.42
N ALA A 68 -8.67 -1.72 15.13
CA ALA A 68 -9.65 -2.56 15.83
C ALA A 68 -9.30 -2.84 17.32
N ASN A 69 -8.05 -2.57 17.76
CA ASN A 69 -7.63 -2.78 19.14
C ASN A 69 -7.66 -1.50 19.99
N THR A 70 -7.77 -0.31 19.39
CA THR A 70 -7.89 0.95 20.13
C THR A 70 -9.30 1.17 20.68
N ASP A 71 -10.34 0.69 19.98
CA ASP A 71 -11.73 0.85 20.43
C ASP A 71 -12.09 -0.06 21.62
N LYS A 72 -11.37 -1.18 21.82
CA LYS A 72 -11.60 -2.09 22.97
C LYS A 72 -10.99 -1.65 24.29
N LYS A 73 -10.11 -0.64 24.29
CA LYS A 73 -9.41 -0.21 25.52
C LYS A 73 -10.19 0.87 26.29
N GLU A 74 -11.12 1.58 25.65
CA GLU A 74 -11.89 2.66 26.29
C GLU A 74 -13.05 2.13 27.15
N GLU A 75 -13.59 0.94 26.87
CA GLU A 75 -14.76 0.38 27.59
C GLU A 75 -14.41 -0.28 28.94
N SER A 76 -13.13 -0.56 29.22
CA SER A 76 -12.69 -1.23 30.47
C SER A 76 -12.15 -0.31 31.56
N ALA A 77 -12.14 1.00 31.32
CA ALA A 77 -11.61 2.00 32.27
C ALA A 77 -12.71 2.73 33.07
N VAL A 78 -13.98 2.34 32.95
CA VAL A 78 -15.13 3.04 33.59
C VAL A 78 -15.75 2.25 34.76
N GLU A 79 -15.18 1.12 35.19
CA GLU A 79 -15.63 0.43 36.41
C GLU A 79 -14.67 0.71 37.58
N GLU A 80 -15.22 1.34 38.62
CA GLU A 80 -14.62 2.22 39.65
C GLU A 80 -13.56 1.57 40.58
N PRO A 81 -12.79 2.39 41.33
CA PRO A 81 -13.24 2.63 42.72
C PRO A 81 -12.97 4.05 43.23
N ASN A 82 -14.02 4.83 43.51
CA ASN A 82 -13.93 5.92 44.49
C ASN A 82 -14.44 5.39 45.84
N THR A 83 -13.54 5.09 46.75
CA THR A 83 -13.88 4.88 48.16
C THR A 83 -13.08 5.85 49.03
N SER A 84 -13.85 6.54 49.88
CA SER A 84 -13.53 7.26 51.12
C SER A 84 -12.63 8.49 51.03
N GLU A 85 -13.24 9.66 51.27
CA GLU A 85 -12.83 10.62 52.31
C GLU A 85 -13.88 11.76 52.40
N GLU A 86 -14.75 11.73 53.42
CA GLU A 86 -15.22 12.95 54.08
C GLU A 86 -15.70 12.62 55.50
N SER A 87 -15.18 13.42 56.42
CA SER A 87 -15.27 13.38 57.87
C SER A 87 -16.56 13.98 58.41
N GLU A 88 -17.21 13.31 59.38
CA GLU A 88 -17.74 13.84 60.65
C GLU A 88 -18.34 12.71 61.51
#